data_AF-A0A497T6B7-F1
#
_entry.id   AF-A0A497T6B7-F1
#
_cell.length_a   1.000
_cell.length_b   1.000
_cell.length_c   1.000
_cell.angle_alpha   90.00
_cell.angle_beta   90.00
_cell.angle_gamma   90.00
#
_symmetry.space_group_name_H-M   'P 1'
#
loop_
_entity.id
_entity.type
_entity.pdbx_description
1 polymer ?
#
loop_
_entity_poly.entity_id
_entity_poly.type
_entity_poly.pdbx_seq_one_letter_code
_entity_poly.pdbx_strand_id
1 'polypeptide(L)'
;MKMKMVEDGVVFGTLLTVIYAMLQFAVYGISMGLTAIINLIGFAIIAIPVAVFFAYTENKLEYEEAVLTAVAVAVLIGVSELVIGGVYNIVAILTEVVKAFVIGFVTGTSAYTLRERVLG
;
A
#
# COMPACT_ATOMS: atom_id res chain seq x y z
N MET A 1 4.67 26.00 -3.05
CA MET A 1 5.12 24.76 -3.73
C MET A 1 5.20 23.57 -2.78
N LYS A 2 6.03 23.61 -1.73
CA LYS A 2 6.23 22.45 -0.82
C LYS A 2 4.97 21.95 -0.11
N MET A 3 4.04 22.82 0.28
CA MET A 3 2.82 22.41 1.00
C MET A 3 1.85 21.61 0.12
N LYS A 4 1.69 22.00 -1.15
CA LYS A 4 0.87 21.30 -2.15
C LYS A 4 1.40 19.89 -2.45
N MET A 5 2.72 19.71 -2.39
CA MET A 5 3.38 18.42 -2.61
C MET A 5 3.20 17.46 -1.43
N VAL A 6 3.22 17.99 -0.21
CA VAL A 6 2.90 17.19 0.99
C VAL A 6 1.44 16.76 0.95
N GLU A 7 0.53 17.64 0.56
CA GLU A 7 -0.89 17.31 0.37
C GLU A 7 -1.08 16.20 -0.68
N ASP A 8 -0.40 16.30 -1.83
CA ASP A 8 -0.40 15.25 -2.87
C ASP A 8 0.03 13.88 -2.31
N GLY A 9 1.14 13.84 -1.57
CA GLY A 9 1.64 12.61 -0.95
C GLY A 9 0.68 12.03 0.09
N VAL A 10 0.05 12.88 0.91
CA VAL A 10 -0.97 12.46 1.88
C VAL A 10 -2.20 11.88 1.18
N VAL A 11 -2.70 12.53 0.13
CA VAL A 11 -3.86 12.04 -0.63
C VAL A 11 -3.55 10.70 -1.29
N PHE A 12 -2.41 10.58 -1.96
CA PHE A 12 -2.01 9.31 -2.57
C PHE A 12 -1.85 8.20 -1.51
N GLY A 13 -1.12 8.45 -0.43
CA GLY A 13 -0.93 7.47 0.64
C GLY A 13 -2.23 7.04 1.30
N THR A 14 -3.18 7.97 1.44
CA THR A 14 -4.53 7.68 1.97
C THR A 14 -5.33 6.83 0.99
N LEU A 15 -5.36 7.19 -0.29
CA LEU A 15 -6.05 6.42 -1.32
C LEU A 15 -5.48 5.00 -1.43
N LEU A 16 -4.16 4.88 -1.39
CA LEU A 16 -3.47 3.60 -1.41
C LEU A 16 -3.90 2.72 -0.22
N THR A 17 -3.93 3.30 0.97
CA THR A 17 -4.36 2.62 2.20
C THR A 17 -5.82 2.16 2.11
N VAL A 18 -6.72 3.02 1.64
CA VAL A 18 -8.16 2.70 1.52
C VAL A 18 -8.39 1.58 0.50
N ILE A 19 -7.75 1.64 -0.67
CA ILE A 19 -7.91 0.62 -1.71
C ILE A 19 -7.34 -0.72 -1.23
N TYR A 20 -6.20 -0.69 -0.55
CA TYR A 20 -5.63 -1.90 0.06
C TYR A 20 -6.61 -2.50 1.08
N ALA A 21 -7.22 -1.67 1.94
CA ALA A 21 -8.24 -2.10 2.89
C ALA A 21 -9.40 -2.82 2.19
N MET A 22 -9.93 -2.20 1.13
CA MET A 22 -11.07 -2.74 0.39
C MET A 22 -10.73 -4.10 -0.24
N LEU A 23 -9.53 -4.24 -0.79
CA LEU A 23 -9.05 -5.51 -1.36
C LEU A 23 -8.86 -6.58 -0.27
N GLN A 24 -8.27 -6.22 0.88
CA GLN A 24 -8.16 -7.11 2.03
C GLN A 24 -9.53 -7.58 2.53
N PHE A 25 -10.51 -6.68 2.68
CA PHE A 25 -11.87 -7.06 3.04
C PHE A 25 -12.55 -7.97 2.01
N ALA A 26 -12.29 -7.74 0.72
CA ALA A 26 -12.83 -8.56 -0.37
C ALA A 26 -12.22 -9.98 -0.37
N VAL A 27 -10.94 -10.12 -0.05
CA VAL A 27 -10.22 -11.41 -0.06
C VAL A 27 -10.48 -12.23 1.21
N TYR A 28 -10.51 -11.60 2.38
CA TYR A 28 -10.54 -12.30 3.67
C TYR A 28 -11.87 -12.17 4.43
N GLY A 29 -12.82 -11.36 3.93
CA GLY A 29 -14.13 -11.16 4.53
C GLY A 29 -14.13 -10.31 5.81
N ILE A 30 -15.32 -9.88 6.23
CA ILE A 30 -15.53 -9.03 7.43
C ILE A 30 -15.21 -9.78 8.73
N SER A 31 -15.19 -11.13 8.70
CA SER A 31 -14.94 -11.98 9.87
C SER A 31 -13.51 -11.86 10.43
N MET A 32 -12.57 -11.31 9.67
CA MET A 32 -11.19 -11.04 10.10
C MET A 32 -11.02 -9.64 10.70
N GLY A 33 -12.08 -9.05 11.27
CA GLY A 33 -12.16 -7.63 11.64
C GLY A 33 -10.94 -7.06 12.34
N LEU A 34 -10.40 -7.72 13.39
CA LEU A 34 -9.22 -7.19 14.10
C LEU A 34 -7.92 -7.31 13.29
N THR A 35 -7.70 -8.45 12.63
CA THR A 35 -6.50 -8.68 11.80
C THR A 35 -6.47 -7.75 10.58
N ALA A 36 -7.61 -7.59 9.91
CA ALA A 36 -7.74 -6.66 8.78
C ALA A 36 -7.49 -5.21 9.22
N ILE A 37 -7.96 -4.81 10.40
CA ILE A 37 -7.70 -3.47 10.96
C ILE A 37 -6.20 -3.30 11.30
N ILE A 38 -5.55 -4.30 11.91
CA ILE A 38 -4.11 -4.24 12.22
C ILE A 38 -3.29 -4.13 10.93
N ASN A 39 -3.61 -4.94 9.92
CA ASN A 39 -2.94 -4.91 8.62
C ASN A 39 -3.16 -3.57 7.91
N LEU A 40 -4.37 -3.00 8.02
CA LEU A 40 -4.70 -1.68 7.50
C LEU A 40 -3.88 -0.57 8.17
N ILE A 41 -3.81 -0.58 9.51
CA ILE A 41 -3.04 0.39 10.28
C ILE A 41 -1.54 0.26 9.96
N GLY A 42 -1.02 -0.97 9.91
CA GLY A 42 0.35 -1.25 9.49
C GLY A 42 0.64 -0.72 8.08
N PHE A 43 -0.30 -0.92 7.15
CA PHE A 43 -0.22 -0.36 5.80
C PHE A 43 -0.19 1.16 5.81
N ALA A 44 -1.10 1.81 6.53
CA ALA A 44 -1.20 3.26 6.62
C ALA A 44 0.08 3.91 7.17
N ILE A 45 0.64 3.32 8.23
CA ILE A 45 1.84 3.82 8.91
C ILE A 45 3.06 3.80 7.98
N ILE A 46 3.11 2.88 7.02
CA ILE A 46 4.23 2.78 6.08
C ILE A 46 3.92 3.56 4.79
N ALA A 47 2.76 3.34 4.20
CA ALA A 47 2.36 3.91 2.92
C ALA A 47 2.33 5.45 2.93
N ILE A 48 1.75 6.06 3.97
CA ILE A 48 1.56 7.52 4.00
C ILE A 48 2.91 8.25 4.12
N PRO A 49 3.81 7.92 5.08
CA PRO A 49 5.10 8.60 5.17
C PRO A 49 5.99 8.39 3.95
N VAL A 50 5.98 7.18 3.36
CA VAL A 50 6.76 6.90 2.14
C VAL A 50 6.24 7.71 0.96
N ALA A 51 4.93 7.76 0.76
CA ALA A 51 4.30 8.59 -0.27
C ALA A 51 4.62 10.08 -0.10
N VAL A 52 4.53 10.59 1.13
CA VAL A 52 4.87 11.98 1.46
C VAL A 52 6.35 12.27 1.24
N PHE A 53 7.23 11.34 1.59
CA PHE A 53 8.66 11.46 1.37
C PHE A 53 8.97 11.60 -0.12
N PHE A 54 8.47 10.68 -0.96
CA PHE A 54 8.69 10.74 -2.41
C PHE A 54 8.13 12.03 -3.03
N ALA A 55 6.89 12.40 -2.68
CA ALA A 55 6.30 13.64 -3.16
C ALA A 55 7.11 14.89 -2.75
N TYR A 56 7.75 14.85 -1.57
CA TYR A 56 8.59 15.94 -1.07
C TYR A 56 9.98 15.98 -1.71
N THR A 57 10.61 14.83 -1.94
CA THR A 57 12.01 14.76 -2.44
C THR A 57 12.10 14.87 -3.95
N GLU A 58 11.17 14.25 -4.68
CA GLU A 58 11.24 14.14 -6.14
C GLU A 58 10.41 15.22 -6.85
N ASN A 59 9.65 16.02 -6.09
CA ASN A 59 8.74 17.07 -6.58
C ASN A 59 7.69 16.58 -7.59
N LYS A 60 7.59 15.27 -7.81
CA LYS A 60 6.61 14.57 -8.64
C LYS A 60 6.42 13.18 -8.04
N LEU A 61 5.22 12.65 -8.21
CA LEU A 61 4.95 11.24 -7.98
C LEU A 61 4.68 10.67 -9.36
N GLU A 62 5.65 9.98 -9.96
CA GLU A 62 5.44 9.35 -11.27
C GLU A 62 4.63 8.05 -11.10
N TYR A 63 4.01 7.60 -12.19
CA TYR A 63 3.16 6.41 -12.15
C TYR A 63 3.95 5.17 -11.71
N GLU A 64 5.17 5.02 -12.24
CA GLU A 64 6.06 3.91 -11.91
C GLU A 64 6.42 3.88 -10.43
N GLU A 65 6.72 5.04 -9.83
CA GLU A 65 7.08 5.19 -8.43
C GLU A 65 5.90 4.89 -7.50
N ALA A 66 4.71 5.36 -7.88
CA ALA A 66 3.47 5.08 -7.16
C ALA A 66 3.17 3.58 -7.12
N VAL A 67 3.32 2.90 -8.26
CA VAL A 67 3.12 1.44 -8.37
C VAL A 67 4.19 0.68 -7.59
N LEU A 68 5.46 1.06 -7.73
CA LEU A 68 6.58 0.42 -7.00
C LEU A 68 6.44 0.58 -5.50
N THR A 69 6.05 1.76 -5.02
CA THR A 69 5.79 2.02 -3.61
C THR A 69 4.68 1.10 -3.09
N ALA A 70 3.58 1.00 -3.82
CA ALA A 70 2.46 0.13 -3.44
C ALA A 70 2.85 -1.34 -3.36
N VAL A 71 3.62 -1.82 -4.34
CA VAL A 71 4.16 -3.18 -4.37
C VAL A 71 5.10 -3.43 -3.19
N ALA A 72 6.05 -2.53 -2.95
CA ALA A 72 7.02 -2.68 -1.87
C ALA A 72 6.33 -2.75 -0.49
N VAL A 73 5.36 -1.87 -0.25
CA VAL A 73 4.60 -1.84 1.01
C VAL A 73 3.76 -3.11 1.18
N ALA A 74 3.04 -3.54 0.13
CA ALA A 74 2.26 -4.77 0.18
C ALA A 74 3.13 -6.00 0.47
N VAL A 75 4.30 -6.10 -0.18
CA VAL A 75 5.26 -7.21 0.04
C VAL A 75 5.81 -7.19 1.46
N LEU A 76 6.21 -6.01 1.96
CA LEU A 76 6.70 -5.86 3.33
C LEU A 76 5.67 -6.35 4.35
N ILE A 77 4.40 -6.00 4.17
CA ILE A 77 3.32 -6.39 5.09
C ILE A 77 3.03 -7.88 4.97
N GLY A 78 2.82 -8.39 3.77
CA GLY A 78 2.54 -9.82 3.56
C GLY A 78 3.65 -10.72 4.10
N VAL A 79 4.93 -10.36 3.90
CA VAL A 79 6.06 -11.10 4.46
C VAL A 79 6.14 -10.94 5.99
N SER A 80 5.90 -9.74 6.51
CA SER A 80 5.91 -9.51 7.96
C SER A 80 4.84 -10.32 8.68
N GLU A 81 3.64 -10.45 8.10
CA GLU A 81 2.55 -11.28 8.63
C GLU A 81 2.97 -12.75 8.77
N LEU A 82 3.66 -13.30 7.76
CA LEU A 82 4.17 -14.66 7.81
C LEU A 82 5.25 -14.84 8.88
N VAL A 83 6.19 -13.90 8.98
CA VAL A 83 7.27 -13.95 9.98
C VAL A 83 6.70 -13.86 11.40
N ILE A 84 5.77 -12.94 11.65
CA ILE A 84 5.10 -12.80 12.95
C ILE A 84 4.25 -14.03 13.27
N GLY A 85 3.60 -14.63 12.26
CA GLY A 85 2.87 -15.88 12.38
C GLY A 85 3.76 -17.12 12.57
N GLY A 86 5.09 -16.98 12.60
CA GLY A 86 6.03 -18.08 12.76
C GLY A 86 6.14 -19.00 11.54
N VAL A 87 5.75 -18.52 10.36
CA VAL A 87 5.77 -19.28 9.10
C VAL A 87 7.12 -19.08 8.40
N TYR A 88 7.99 -20.09 8.47
CA TYR A 88 9.31 -20.09 7.81
C TYR A 88 9.36 -20.99 6.57
N ASN A 89 8.20 -21.43 6.06
CA ASN A 89 8.13 -22.25 4.86
C ASN A 89 8.35 -21.37 3.62
N ILE A 90 9.40 -21.68 2.85
CA ILE A 90 9.76 -20.90 1.67
C ILE A 90 8.68 -20.86 0.58
N VAL A 91 7.91 -21.94 0.41
CA VAL A 91 6.82 -21.99 -0.57
C VAL A 91 5.68 -21.06 -0.14
N ALA A 92 5.39 -20.98 1.16
CA ALA A 92 4.40 -20.06 1.70
C ALA A 92 4.85 -18.61 1.54
N ILE A 93 6.12 -18.32 1.85
CA ILE A 93 6.70 -16.97 1.67
C ILE A 93 6.64 -16.54 0.20
N LEU A 94 7.08 -17.39 -0.74
CA LEU A 94 7.03 -17.07 -2.16
C LEU A 94 5.59 -16.85 -2.66
N THR A 95 4.65 -17.66 -2.19
CA THR A 95 3.23 -17.51 -2.54
C THR A 95 2.70 -16.15 -2.07
N GLU A 96 3.06 -15.75 -0.84
CA GLU A 96 2.60 -14.49 -0.27
C GLU A 96 3.25 -13.28 -0.95
N VAL A 97 4.53 -13.37 -1.30
CA VAL A 97 5.23 -12.34 -2.09
C VAL A 97 4.53 -12.13 -3.44
N VAL A 98 4.17 -13.20 -4.14
CA VAL A 98 3.47 -13.09 -5.43
C VAL A 98 2.09 -12.45 -5.26
N LYS A 99 1.32 -12.87 -4.26
CA LYS A 99 0.02 -12.25 -3.95
C LYS A 99 0.17 -10.77 -3.63
N ALA A 100 1.10 -10.43 -2.76
CA ALA A 100 1.39 -9.06 -2.38
C ALA A 100 1.83 -8.21 -3.57
N PHE A 101 2.57 -8.78 -4.53
CA PHE A 101 2.95 -8.09 -5.76
C PHE A 101 1.72 -7.72 -6.60
N VAL A 102 0.80 -8.67 -6.79
CA VAL A 102 -0.44 -8.42 -7.53
C VAL A 102 -1.32 -7.40 -6.81
N ILE A 103 -1.50 -7.55 -5.49
CA ILE A 103 -2.28 -6.61 -4.68
C ILE A 103 -1.68 -5.21 -4.75
N GLY A 104 -0.37 -5.08 -4.54
CA GLY A 104 0.32 -3.81 -4.59
C GLY A 104 0.24 -3.16 -5.97
N PHE A 105 0.37 -3.92 -7.05
CA PHE A 105 0.22 -3.41 -8.41
C PHE A 105 -1.20 -2.84 -8.65
N VAL A 106 -2.24 -3.61 -8.34
CA VAL A 106 -3.63 -3.17 -8.52
C VAL A 106 -3.96 -1.97 -7.64
N THR A 107 -3.45 -1.96 -6.40
CA THR A 107 -3.68 -0.86 -5.46
C THR A 107 -2.98 0.41 -5.93
N GLY A 108 -1.71 0.32 -6.33
CA GLY A 108 -0.91 1.46 -6.77
C GLY A 108 -1.46 2.11 -8.03
N THR A 109 -1.79 1.29 -9.04
CA THR A 109 -2.41 1.78 -10.29
C THR A 109 -3.75 2.47 -10.05
N SER A 110 -4.59 1.90 -9.18
CA SER A 110 -5.89 2.47 -8.83
C SER A 110 -5.74 3.77 -8.02
N ALA A 111 -4.85 3.78 -7.03
CA ALA A 111 -4.60 4.95 -6.19
C ALA A 111 -4.05 6.13 -7.01
N TYR A 112 -3.12 5.86 -7.92
CA TYR A 112 -2.58 6.89 -8.82
C TYR A 112 -3.67 7.47 -9.72
N THR A 113 -4.43 6.59 -10.39
CA THR A 113 -5.52 7.02 -11.29
C THR A 113 -6.57 7.85 -10.55
N LEU A 114 -6.91 7.48 -9.32
CA LEU A 114 -7.83 8.24 -8.48
C LEU A 114 -7.25 9.57 -8.02
N ARG A 115 -5.96 9.60 -7.65
CA ARG A 115 -5.25 10.82 -7.28
C ARG A 115 -5.27 11.85 -8.41
N GLU A 116 -5.00 11.42 -9.64
CA GLU A 116 -5.09 12.29 -10.84
C GLU A 116 -6.49 12.88 -11.01
N ARG A 117 -7.55 12.14 -10.70
CA ARG A 117 -8.93 12.63 -10.78
C ARG A 117 -9.34 13.56 -9.65
N VAL A 118 -8.70 13.46 -8.49
CA VAL A 118 -9.01 14.28 -7.30
C VAL A 118 -8.23 15.60 -7.33
N LEU A 119 -7.02 15.60 -7.88
CA LEU A 119 -6.07 16.72 -7.78
C LEU A 119 -5.68 17.35 -9.13
N GLY A 120 -6.01 16.70 -10.25
CA GLY A 120 -5.88 17.24 -11.61
C GLY A 120 -7.08 18.11 -12.00
#